data_AF-K0THJ6-F1
#
_entry.id   AF-K0THJ6-F1
#
_cell.length_a   1.000
_cell.length_b   1.000
_cell.length_c   1.000
_cell.angle_alpha   90.00
_cell.angle_beta   90.00
_cell.angle_gamma   90.00
#
_symmetry.space_group_name_H-M   'P 1'
#
loop_
_entity.id
_entity.type
_entity.pdbx_description
1 polymer ?
#
loop_
_entity_poly.entity_id
_entity_poly.type
_entity_poly.pdbx_seq_one_letter_code
_entity_poly.pdbx_strand_id
1 'polypeptide(L)'
;MSSQEAVDLAGRQRGVVHCAMSSQAVDCNALEATTSIEDITGNERNRDILRALKNDELSQLCLCRPDLSEYDVDYGLGSSRELDWLGHFAKKSTRLESVGISGDDTFGNCSGHSVDRFLDELGKCKHIKKMPFSGADLAEIIDKLGPAMKSNNFTHIFVEECQLGVPEANFLFNTFRDMNSLEELCIDCEGDLAHLNDGDMAGCIPSLAACTGMRSLKLSYLNLSTNSCAALRGVFPRMATLREVVLRGNSLDDDCTRLLAQGLSDCKQIQSLDLSRNRISDNGLDVLVQSLPTSVDALQLARNDITLARHVLLLRFRVLNILGNTLCPGGTQVIAASLANPECRLEYLYLSQSNIGDEGTATLADSLRNNQRLTRMSLRENNITARGWNAFSSILCDTSSINATYNSNHTLRDLDGDGDQIPQDVEMMLDLN
;
A
#
# COMPACT_ATOMS: atom_id res chain seq x y z
N MET A 1 -2.62 -43.67 70.28
CA MET A 1 -3.71 -42.91 70.92
C MET A 1 -4.67 -42.53 69.81
N SER A 2 -5.65 -43.39 69.51
CA SER A 2 -7.01 -43.35 70.10
C SER A 2 -7.74 -42.09 69.60
N SER A 3 -8.57 -42.21 68.56
CA SER A 3 -10.04 -42.40 68.67
C SER A 3 -10.75 -41.11 69.13
N GLN A 4 -11.94 -40.70 68.67
CA GLN A 4 -13.13 -41.44 68.31
C GLN A 4 -14.20 -40.45 67.78
N GLU A 5 -15.04 -40.89 66.83
CA GLU A 5 -16.48 -40.59 66.61
C GLU A 5 -16.97 -39.11 66.47
N ALA A 6 -17.50 -38.68 65.32
CA ALA A 6 -18.77 -38.99 64.62
C ALA A 6 -19.98 -38.17 65.11
N VAL A 7 -20.70 -37.53 64.16
CA VAL A 7 -22.17 -37.61 63.92
C VAL A 7 -22.70 -36.37 63.14
N ASP A 8 -23.27 -36.67 61.97
CA ASP A 8 -24.43 -36.07 61.26
C ASP A 8 -24.55 -34.56 60.98
N LEU A 9 -24.75 -34.18 59.69
CA LEU A 9 -26.09 -34.10 59.07
C LEU A 9 -26.02 -33.57 57.61
N ALA A 10 -26.92 -34.09 56.80
CA ALA A 10 -27.07 -33.90 55.36
C ALA A 10 -27.43 -32.49 54.89
N GLY A 11 -27.03 -32.13 53.66
CA GLY A 11 -27.52 -30.92 53.00
C GLY A 11 -27.03 -30.68 51.57
N ARG A 12 -27.69 -31.30 50.58
CA ARG A 12 -27.89 -30.85 49.18
C ARG A 12 -26.66 -30.37 48.37
N GLN A 13 -26.09 -31.28 47.56
CA GLN A 13 -25.55 -30.90 46.25
C GLN A 13 -26.55 -31.31 45.16
N ARG A 14 -27.26 -30.30 44.63
CA ARG A 14 -27.95 -30.41 43.34
C ARG A 14 -26.87 -30.32 42.25
N GLY A 15 -26.90 -31.29 41.35
CA GLY A 15 -25.99 -31.36 40.21
C GLY A 15 -26.11 -30.14 39.30
N VAL A 16 -24.95 -29.71 38.82
CA VAL A 16 -24.83 -29.11 37.50
C VAL A 16 -23.87 -30.02 36.75
N VAL A 17 -24.44 -30.80 35.82
CA VAL A 17 -23.69 -31.55 34.84
C VAL A 17 -23.01 -30.51 33.95
N HIS A 18 -21.74 -30.24 34.20
CA HIS A 18 -20.91 -29.58 33.19
C HIS A 18 -20.69 -30.59 32.07
N CYS A 19 -21.55 -30.52 31.06
CA CYS A 19 -21.35 -31.23 29.82
C CYS A 19 -20.14 -30.58 29.14
N ALA A 20 -18.98 -31.22 29.25
CA ALA A 20 -17.86 -30.94 28.37
C ALA A 20 -18.29 -31.39 26.97
N MET A 21 -18.85 -30.46 26.19
CA MET A 21 -19.03 -30.67 24.76
C MET A 21 -17.63 -30.72 24.14
N SER A 22 -17.17 -31.92 23.82
CA SER A 22 -16.03 -32.10 22.92
C SER A 22 -16.34 -31.39 21.61
N SER A 23 -15.49 -30.45 21.19
CA SER A 23 -15.64 -29.74 19.92
C SER A 23 -15.34 -30.67 18.75
N GLN A 24 -16.32 -31.51 18.38
CA GLN A 24 -16.25 -32.24 17.12
C GLN A 24 -16.45 -31.25 15.98
N ALA A 25 -15.49 -31.24 15.06
CA ALA A 25 -15.54 -30.56 13.77
C ALA A 25 -16.90 -30.80 13.08
N VAL A 26 -17.53 -29.74 12.56
CA VAL A 26 -18.76 -29.89 11.77
C VAL A 26 -18.39 -30.55 10.43
N ASP A 27 -19.00 -31.70 10.12
CA ASP A 27 -18.90 -32.33 8.79
C ASP A 27 -19.85 -31.63 7.82
N CYS A 28 -19.38 -30.52 7.25
CA CYS A 28 -20.17 -29.70 6.33
C CYS A 28 -20.58 -30.49 5.07
N ASN A 29 -19.78 -31.46 4.61
CA ASN A 29 -20.12 -32.28 3.45
C ASN A 29 -21.36 -33.15 3.71
N ALA A 30 -21.44 -33.77 4.89
CA ALA A 30 -22.57 -34.60 5.26
C ALA A 30 -23.85 -33.78 5.51
N LEU A 31 -23.71 -32.52 5.91
CA LEU A 31 -24.81 -31.67 6.38
C LEU A 31 -25.32 -30.66 5.35
N GLU A 32 -24.67 -30.54 4.19
CA GLU A 32 -24.98 -29.49 3.20
C GLU A 32 -26.38 -29.59 2.59
N ALA A 33 -26.89 -30.80 2.42
CA ALA A 33 -28.23 -31.03 1.88
C ALA A 33 -29.35 -30.68 2.87
N THR A 34 -29.04 -30.62 4.18
CA THR A 34 -30.03 -30.52 5.25
C THR A 34 -29.91 -29.25 6.10
N THR A 35 -28.77 -28.55 6.03
CA THR A 35 -28.52 -27.33 6.82
C THR A 35 -28.89 -26.09 5.99
N SER A 36 -29.83 -25.29 6.49
CA SER A 36 -30.14 -23.99 5.90
C SER A 36 -29.12 -22.95 6.33
N ILE A 37 -28.92 -21.89 5.54
CA ILE A 37 -27.99 -20.80 5.90
C ILE A 37 -28.45 -20.08 7.18
N GLU A 38 -29.75 -20.05 7.42
CA GLU A 38 -30.37 -19.51 8.64
C GLU A 38 -29.99 -20.33 9.88
N ASP A 39 -29.63 -21.62 9.73
CA ASP A 39 -29.13 -22.48 10.80
C ASP A 39 -27.62 -22.30 11.06
N ILE A 40 -26.91 -21.60 10.17
CA ILE A 40 -25.47 -21.37 10.28
C ILE A 40 -25.21 -20.12 11.11
N THR A 41 -25.94 -19.02 10.84
CA THR A 41 -25.75 -17.74 11.51
C THR A 41 -27.06 -16.96 11.73
N GLY A 42 -27.11 -16.23 12.84
CA GLY A 42 -28.17 -15.29 13.16
C GLY A 42 -28.05 -13.93 12.47
N ASN A 43 -26.86 -13.59 11.97
CA ASN A 43 -26.56 -12.29 11.38
C ASN A 43 -27.03 -12.24 9.90
N GLU A 44 -27.84 -11.24 9.56
CA GLU A 44 -28.44 -11.12 8.21
C GLU A 44 -27.37 -10.90 7.12
N ARG A 45 -26.38 -10.04 7.36
CA ARG A 45 -25.27 -9.81 6.41
C ARG A 45 -24.46 -11.07 6.17
N ASN A 46 -24.13 -11.81 7.24
CA ASN A 46 -23.42 -13.08 7.11
C ASN A 46 -24.21 -14.09 6.27
N ARG A 47 -25.55 -14.10 6.35
CA ARG A 47 -26.38 -14.98 5.50
C ARG A 47 -26.27 -14.61 4.03
N ASP A 48 -26.28 -13.32 3.70
CA ASP A 48 -26.14 -12.87 2.32
C ASP A 48 -24.76 -13.21 1.76
N ILE A 49 -23.70 -13.05 2.55
CA ILE A 49 -22.35 -13.47 2.18
C ILE A 49 -22.26 -14.99 1.99
N LEU A 50 -22.84 -15.80 2.88
CA LEU A 50 -22.88 -17.26 2.72
C LEU A 50 -23.68 -17.69 1.49
N ARG A 51 -24.78 -17.01 1.16
CA ARG A 51 -25.57 -17.27 -0.06
C ARG A 51 -24.76 -16.94 -1.30
N ALA A 52 -24.14 -15.75 -1.35
CA ALA A 52 -23.29 -15.34 -2.45
C ALA A 52 -22.12 -16.32 -2.63
N LEU A 53 -21.48 -16.74 -1.54
CA LEU A 53 -20.37 -17.70 -1.60
C LEU A 53 -20.84 -19.09 -2.04
N LYS A 54 -21.98 -19.58 -1.54
CA LYS A 54 -22.58 -20.86 -1.94
C LYS A 54 -23.00 -20.87 -3.41
N ASN A 55 -23.46 -19.73 -3.94
CA ASN A 55 -23.85 -19.57 -5.34
C ASN A 55 -22.68 -19.21 -6.26
N ASP A 56 -21.45 -19.15 -5.74
CA ASP A 56 -20.24 -18.75 -6.47
C ASP A 56 -20.36 -17.33 -7.09
N GLU A 57 -20.91 -16.39 -6.33
CA GLU A 57 -21.13 -15.00 -6.73
C GLU A 57 -20.08 -14.03 -6.16
N LEU A 58 -19.35 -14.46 -5.14
CA LEU A 58 -18.42 -13.65 -4.36
C LEU A 58 -16.97 -13.80 -4.85
N SER A 59 -16.28 -12.68 -5.12
CA SER A 59 -14.87 -12.68 -5.51
C SER A 59 -13.90 -12.33 -4.39
N GLN A 60 -14.38 -11.72 -3.31
CA GLN A 60 -13.59 -11.28 -2.16
C GLN A 60 -14.37 -11.49 -0.87
N LEU A 61 -13.69 -11.94 0.17
CA LEU A 61 -14.23 -12.14 1.51
C LEU A 61 -13.27 -11.53 2.52
N CYS A 62 -13.77 -10.72 3.46
CA CYS A 62 -12.98 -10.23 4.59
C CYS A 62 -13.55 -10.81 5.88
N LEU A 63 -12.72 -11.42 6.72
CA LEU A 63 -13.13 -11.90 8.05
C LEU A 63 -12.81 -10.83 9.08
N CYS A 64 -13.76 -10.50 9.94
CA CYS A 64 -13.55 -9.56 11.03
C CYS A 64 -14.32 -10.00 12.27
N ARG A 65 -14.10 -9.31 13.39
CA ARG A 65 -14.99 -9.47 14.54
C ARG A 65 -16.40 -8.97 14.21
N PRO A 66 -17.46 -9.55 14.82
CA PRO A 66 -18.83 -9.12 14.55
C PRO A 66 -19.09 -7.62 14.77
N ASP A 67 -18.40 -7.00 15.73
CA ASP A 67 -18.49 -5.58 16.06
C ASP A 67 -17.81 -4.65 15.06
N LEU A 68 -16.96 -5.19 14.18
CA LEU A 68 -16.21 -4.44 13.16
C LEU A 68 -16.74 -4.66 11.73
N SER A 69 -17.86 -5.36 11.57
CA SER A 69 -18.45 -5.61 10.25
C SER A 69 -19.16 -4.37 9.70
N GLU A 70 -18.40 -3.46 9.10
CA GLU A 70 -18.91 -2.17 8.61
C GLU A 70 -19.21 -2.18 7.11
N TYR A 71 -18.48 -2.98 6.31
CA TYR A 71 -18.62 -3.03 4.85
C TYR A 71 -19.38 -4.28 4.36
N ASP A 72 -19.92 -4.19 3.13
CA ASP A 72 -20.77 -5.25 2.54
C ASP A 72 -20.05 -6.61 2.34
N VAL A 73 -18.71 -6.62 2.33
CA VAL A 73 -17.88 -7.82 2.17
C VAL A 73 -17.30 -8.36 3.49
N ASP A 74 -17.59 -7.68 4.60
CA ASP A 74 -17.10 -8.05 5.92
C ASP A 74 -17.99 -9.14 6.54
N TYR A 75 -17.38 -10.27 6.81
CA TYR A 75 -18.01 -11.37 7.53
C TYR A 75 -17.66 -11.28 9.01
N GLY A 76 -18.65 -10.87 9.80
CA GLY A 76 -18.53 -10.79 11.25
C GLY A 76 -18.52 -12.18 11.89
N LEU A 77 -17.35 -12.72 12.23
CA LEU A 77 -17.19 -14.12 12.59
C LEU A 77 -17.71 -14.42 14.02
N GLY A 78 -18.90 -15.05 14.08
CA GLY A 78 -19.60 -15.28 15.35
C GLY A 78 -19.31 -16.60 16.05
N SER A 79 -18.79 -17.63 15.35
CA SER A 79 -18.52 -18.94 15.95
C SER A 79 -17.65 -19.85 15.08
N SER A 80 -17.06 -20.89 15.71
CA SER A 80 -16.42 -22.01 14.99
C SER A 80 -17.30 -22.65 13.92
N ARG A 81 -18.62 -22.76 14.16
CA ARG A 81 -19.55 -23.36 13.21
C ARG A 81 -19.65 -22.53 11.94
N GLU A 82 -19.69 -21.21 12.07
CA GLU A 82 -19.68 -20.31 10.92
C GLU A 82 -18.36 -20.43 10.13
N LEU A 83 -17.22 -20.48 10.82
CA LEU A 83 -15.91 -20.63 10.18
C LEU A 83 -15.79 -21.93 9.37
N ASP A 84 -16.32 -23.03 9.92
CA ASP A 84 -16.33 -24.33 9.24
C ASP A 84 -17.12 -24.29 7.92
N TRP A 85 -18.31 -23.68 7.93
CA TRP A 85 -19.14 -23.53 6.74
C TRP A 85 -18.53 -22.57 5.72
N LEU A 86 -17.91 -21.48 6.18
CA LEU A 86 -17.18 -20.56 5.33
C LEU A 86 -16.04 -21.29 4.60
N GLY A 87 -15.22 -22.05 5.32
CA GLY A 87 -14.15 -22.85 4.71
C GLY A 87 -14.68 -23.85 3.68
N HIS A 88 -15.80 -24.51 3.98
CA HIS A 88 -16.46 -25.44 3.06
C HIS A 88 -16.90 -24.78 1.75
N PHE A 89 -17.57 -23.62 1.82
CA PHE A 89 -18.02 -22.92 0.62
C PHE A 89 -16.86 -22.26 -0.14
N ALA A 90 -15.90 -21.66 0.57
CA ALA A 90 -14.71 -21.05 -0.04
C ALA A 90 -13.92 -22.06 -0.89
N LYS A 91 -13.79 -23.30 -0.40
CA LYS A 91 -13.15 -24.40 -1.12
C LYS A 91 -13.85 -24.80 -2.42
N LYS A 92 -15.18 -24.68 -2.47
CA LYS A 92 -16.00 -25.04 -3.65
C LYS A 92 -16.13 -23.91 -4.66
N SER A 93 -15.89 -22.67 -4.23
CA SER A 93 -15.95 -21.51 -5.11
C SER A 93 -14.93 -21.63 -6.23
N THR A 94 -15.29 -21.13 -7.41
CA THR A 94 -14.36 -20.94 -8.53
C THR A 94 -14.05 -19.47 -8.79
N ARG A 95 -14.79 -18.56 -8.13
CA ARG A 95 -14.66 -17.11 -8.30
C ARG A 95 -14.04 -16.37 -7.11
N LEU A 96 -13.97 -16.99 -5.93
CA LEU A 96 -13.35 -16.39 -4.75
C LEU A 96 -11.83 -16.31 -4.93
N GLU A 97 -11.31 -15.10 -5.15
CA GLU A 97 -9.88 -14.88 -5.41
C GLU A 97 -9.14 -14.28 -4.21
N SER A 98 -9.87 -13.69 -3.26
CA SER A 98 -9.32 -12.98 -2.11
C SER A 98 -10.00 -13.38 -0.81
N VAL A 99 -9.22 -13.74 0.20
CA VAL A 99 -9.70 -13.93 1.57
C VAL A 99 -8.81 -13.15 2.51
N GLY A 100 -9.39 -12.14 3.17
CA GLY A 100 -8.70 -11.24 4.07
C GLY A 100 -9.10 -11.40 5.53
N ILE A 101 -8.30 -10.78 6.40
CA ILE A 101 -8.54 -10.71 7.84
C ILE A 101 -8.42 -9.24 8.27
N SER A 102 -9.42 -8.73 8.98
CA SER A 102 -9.51 -7.34 9.39
C SER A 102 -9.81 -7.20 10.87
N GLY A 103 -9.00 -6.40 11.56
CA GLY A 103 -9.13 -6.13 12.99
C GLY A 103 -8.48 -7.20 13.87
N ASP A 104 -8.17 -6.78 15.10
CA ASP A 104 -7.65 -7.64 16.16
C ASP A 104 -8.67 -8.70 16.58
N ASP A 105 -8.22 -9.85 17.10
CA ASP A 105 -9.05 -10.91 17.69
C ASP A 105 -10.21 -11.38 16.78
N THR A 106 -10.00 -11.32 15.46
CA THR A 106 -10.96 -11.77 14.43
C THR A 106 -11.48 -13.19 14.72
N PHE A 107 -10.61 -14.05 15.23
CA PHE A 107 -10.93 -15.45 15.55
C PHE A 107 -11.31 -15.70 17.01
N GLY A 108 -11.52 -14.67 17.83
CA GLY A 108 -11.78 -14.81 19.28
C GLY A 108 -12.96 -15.70 19.65
N ASN A 109 -13.98 -15.75 18.78
CA ASN A 109 -15.16 -16.61 18.95
C ASN A 109 -14.98 -18.03 18.39
N CYS A 110 -13.80 -18.37 17.90
CA CYS A 110 -13.50 -19.66 17.26
C CYS A 110 -12.48 -20.47 18.05
N SER A 111 -12.66 -21.80 18.07
CA SER A 111 -11.65 -22.71 18.60
C SER A 111 -10.42 -22.75 17.69
N GLY A 112 -9.23 -22.88 18.29
CA GLY A 112 -7.96 -22.97 17.55
C GLY A 112 -7.98 -24.04 16.46
N HIS A 113 -8.54 -25.22 16.75
CA HIS A 113 -8.71 -26.30 15.76
C HIS A 113 -9.55 -25.90 14.53
N SER A 114 -10.56 -25.04 14.70
CA SER A 114 -11.38 -24.58 13.56
C SER A 114 -10.59 -23.60 12.70
N VAL A 115 -9.83 -22.71 13.35
CA VAL A 115 -8.95 -21.73 12.67
C VAL A 115 -7.85 -22.45 11.88
N ASP A 116 -7.15 -23.39 12.51
CA ASP A 116 -6.08 -24.16 11.87
C ASP A 116 -6.59 -24.91 10.64
N ARG A 117 -7.75 -25.57 10.76
CA ARG A 117 -8.40 -26.27 9.64
C ARG A 117 -8.81 -25.31 8.53
N PHE A 118 -9.39 -24.17 8.88
CA PHE A 118 -9.80 -23.17 7.89
C PHE A 118 -8.61 -22.66 7.08
N LEU A 119 -7.52 -22.26 7.75
CA LEU A 119 -6.31 -21.77 7.09
C LEU A 119 -5.62 -22.86 6.27
N ASP A 120 -5.55 -24.10 6.77
CA ASP A 120 -5.00 -25.24 6.01
C ASP A 120 -5.80 -25.52 4.72
N GLU A 121 -7.13 -25.46 4.78
CA GLU A 121 -7.98 -25.61 3.59
C GLU A 121 -7.85 -24.43 2.63
N LEU A 122 -7.72 -23.19 3.14
CA LEU A 122 -7.41 -22.02 2.30
C LEU A 122 -6.09 -22.20 1.54
N GLY A 123 -5.04 -22.69 2.20
CA GLY A 123 -3.76 -22.98 1.56
C GLY A 123 -3.88 -24.00 0.40
N LYS A 124 -4.85 -24.91 0.44
CA LYS A 124 -5.09 -25.89 -0.64
C LYS A 124 -5.89 -25.30 -1.82
N CYS A 125 -6.51 -24.14 -1.63
CA CYS A 125 -7.32 -23.49 -2.66
C CYS A 125 -6.42 -22.79 -3.69
N LYS A 126 -6.40 -23.31 -4.92
CA LYS A 126 -5.55 -22.78 -6.00
C LYS A 126 -6.08 -21.49 -6.62
N HIS A 127 -7.39 -21.25 -6.50
CA HIS A 127 -8.10 -20.08 -7.03
C HIS A 127 -7.94 -18.85 -6.12
N ILE A 128 -7.68 -19.05 -4.82
CA ILE A 128 -7.46 -17.95 -3.88
C ILE A 128 -6.01 -17.48 -4.03
N LYS A 129 -5.85 -16.24 -4.48
CA LYS A 129 -4.57 -15.63 -4.87
C LYS A 129 -4.15 -14.49 -3.97
N LYS A 130 -5.09 -13.86 -3.28
CA LYS A 130 -4.87 -12.63 -2.51
C LYS A 130 -5.19 -12.86 -1.05
N MET A 131 -4.34 -12.31 -0.18
CA MET A 131 -4.51 -12.40 1.26
C MET A 131 -4.22 -11.04 1.91
N PRO A 132 -5.23 -10.17 2.02
CA PRO A 132 -5.09 -8.90 2.71
C PRO A 132 -5.28 -9.03 4.23
N PHE A 133 -4.46 -8.32 4.98
CA PHE A 133 -4.53 -8.14 6.42
C PHE A 133 -4.68 -6.65 6.68
N SER A 134 -5.69 -6.23 7.44
CA SER A 134 -5.95 -4.83 7.74
C SER A 134 -6.20 -4.61 9.23
N GLY A 135 -5.48 -3.68 9.86
CA GLY A 135 -5.80 -3.27 11.24
C GLY A 135 -5.74 -4.41 12.28
N ALA A 136 -4.98 -5.48 12.00
CA ALA A 136 -4.93 -6.68 12.82
C ALA A 136 -3.55 -6.87 13.47
N ASP A 137 -3.52 -7.34 14.72
CA ASP A 137 -2.33 -7.89 15.36
C ASP A 137 -1.97 -9.25 14.73
N LEU A 138 -0.91 -9.24 13.91
CA LEU A 138 -0.46 -10.43 13.20
C LEU A 138 0.01 -11.52 14.17
N ALA A 139 0.46 -11.19 15.39
CA ALA A 139 0.97 -12.16 16.35
C ALA A 139 -0.06 -13.28 16.66
N GLU A 140 -1.36 -12.98 16.60
CA GLU A 140 -2.43 -13.94 16.91
C GLU A 140 -2.63 -15.04 15.85
N ILE A 141 -2.26 -14.73 14.61
CA ILE A 141 -2.58 -15.56 13.44
C ILE A 141 -1.35 -16.05 12.70
N ILE A 142 -0.20 -15.40 12.87
CA ILE A 142 0.99 -15.61 12.04
C ILE A 142 1.48 -17.06 12.08
N ASP A 143 1.55 -17.68 13.26
CA ASP A 143 1.97 -19.07 13.43
C ASP A 143 1.03 -20.07 12.73
N LYS A 144 -0.26 -19.72 12.63
CA LYS A 144 -1.28 -20.54 11.97
C LYS A 144 -1.29 -20.36 10.45
N LEU A 145 -0.81 -19.21 9.96
CA LEU A 145 -0.72 -18.90 8.53
C LEU A 145 0.42 -19.63 7.83
N GLY A 146 1.50 -19.96 8.53
CA GLY A 146 2.70 -20.57 7.95
C GLY A 146 2.44 -21.76 7.01
N PRO A 147 1.71 -22.80 7.44
CA PRO A 147 1.38 -23.93 6.57
C PRO A 147 0.58 -23.53 5.32
N ALA A 148 -0.38 -22.62 5.47
CA ALA A 148 -1.21 -22.15 4.37
C ALA A 148 -0.40 -21.35 3.34
N MET A 149 0.49 -20.47 3.80
CA MET A 149 1.33 -19.64 2.95
C MET A 149 2.40 -20.44 2.19
N LYS A 150 2.92 -21.52 2.78
CA LYS A 150 3.87 -22.45 2.12
C LYS A 150 3.31 -23.22 0.93
N SER A 151 1.99 -23.20 0.74
CA SER A 151 1.34 -23.83 -0.42
C SER A 151 1.70 -23.17 -1.75
N ASN A 152 2.28 -21.97 -1.74
CA ASN A 152 2.67 -21.18 -2.93
C ASN A 152 1.53 -20.87 -3.89
N ASN A 153 0.29 -20.81 -3.39
CA ASN A 153 -0.86 -20.41 -4.20
C ASN A 153 -1.06 -18.89 -4.21
N PHE A 154 -0.68 -18.22 -3.13
CA PHE A 154 -0.80 -16.77 -3.00
C PHE A 154 0.22 -16.05 -3.88
N THR A 155 -0.28 -15.05 -4.58
CA THR A 155 0.50 -14.19 -5.48
C THR A 155 0.47 -12.73 -5.02
N HIS A 156 -0.48 -12.35 -4.17
CA HIS A 156 -0.61 -11.00 -3.62
C HIS A 156 -0.82 -11.07 -2.11
N ILE A 157 0.05 -10.40 -1.35
CA ILE A 157 -0.05 -10.30 0.10
C ILE A 157 -0.04 -8.82 0.47
N PHE A 158 -1.04 -8.40 1.24
CA PHE A 158 -1.19 -7.03 1.69
C PHE A 158 -1.27 -7.03 3.21
N VAL A 159 -0.41 -6.27 3.87
CA VAL A 159 -0.38 -6.08 5.32
C VAL A 159 -0.48 -4.58 5.53
N GLU A 160 -1.66 -4.10 5.87
CA GLU A 160 -1.98 -2.67 5.96
C GLU A 160 -2.44 -2.34 7.38
N GLU A 161 -1.86 -1.32 7.99
CA GLU A 161 -2.23 -0.87 9.34
C GLU A 161 -2.16 -1.98 10.41
N CYS A 162 -1.37 -3.03 10.16
CA CYS A 162 -1.16 -4.12 11.11
C CYS A 162 -0.02 -3.80 12.07
N GLN A 163 -0.17 -4.21 13.33
CA GLN A 163 0.94 -4.23 14.27
C GLN A 163 1.95 -5.30 13.83
N LEU A 164 3.21 -4.89 13.67
CA LEU A 164 4.28 -5.75 13.18
C LEU A 164 5.52 -5.62 14.06
N GLY A 165 5.72 -6.63 14.91
CA GLY A 165 6.93 -6.78 15.71
C GLY A 165 8.02 -7.60 15.00
N VAL A 166 9.17 -7.69 15.66
CA VAL A 166 10.33 -8.45 15.16
C VAL A 166 10.01 -9.94 14.93
N PRO A 167 9.32 -10.67 15.83
CA PRO A 167 8.96 -12.06 15.58
C PRO A 167 8.05 -12.25 14.37
N GLU A 168 7.05 -11.39 14.23
CA GLU A 168 6.05 -11.45 13.15
C GLU A 168 6.71 -11.15 11.80
N ALA A 169 7.54 -10.11 11.73
CA ALA A 169 8.31 -9.78 10.53
C ALA A 169 9.25 -10.92 10.13
N ASN A 170 9.99 -11.48 11.09
CA ASN A 170 10.87 -12.62 10.82
C ASN A 170 10.10 -13.82 10.29
N PHE A 171 8.96 -14.16 10.88
CA PHE A 171 8.13 -15.26 10.42
C PHE A 171 7.64 -15.01 8.99
N LEU A 172 7.06 -13.83 8.75
CA LEU A 172 6.48 -13.45 7.47
C LEU A 172 7.52 -13.51 6.36
N PHE A 173 8.66 -12.85 6.56
CA PHE A 173 9.74 -12.85 5.56
C PHE A 173 10.38 -14.22 5.38
N ASN A 174 10.57 -15.01 6.44
CA ASN A 174 11.06 -16.38 6.29
C ASN A 174 10.09 -17.25 5.48
N THR A 175 8.79 -17.01 5.58
CA THR A 175 7.78 -17.71 4.77
C THR A 175 7.94 -17.37 3.29
N PHE A 176 8.29 -16.12 2.96
CA PHE A 176 8.52 -15.70 1.57
C PHE A 176 9.72 -16.39 0.90
N ARG A 177 10.64 -16.99 1.66
CA ARG A 177 11.80 -17.72 1.13
C ARG A 177 11.40 -18.86 0.19
N ASP A 178 10.20 -19.41 0.39
CA ASP A 178 9.69 -20.52 -0.41
C ASP A 178 8.64 -20.05 -1.45
N MET A 179 8.24 -18.77 -1.43
CA MET A 179 7.15 -18.21 -2.25
C MET A 179 7.62 -17.66 -3.60
N ASN A 180 7.88 -18.57 -4.54
CA ASN A 180 8.24 -18.20 -5.92
C ASN A 180 7.07 -17.63 -6.75
N SER A 181 5.83 -17.78 -6.27
CA SER A 181 4.59 -17.29 -6.89
C SER A 181 4.28 -15.84 -6.54
N LEU A 182 4.96 -15.24 -5.56
CA LEU A 182 4.64 -13.90 -5.07
C LEU A 182 4.95 -12.85 -6.14
N GLU A 183 3.90 -12.13 -6.58
CA GLU A 183 3.94 -11.06 -7.57
C GLU A 183 3.77 -9.68 -6.94
N GLU A 184 2.98 -9.57 -5.87
CA GLU A 184 2.78 -8.32 -5.13
C GLU A 184 2.92 -8.55 -3.63
N LEU A 185 3.77 -7.73 -3.00
CA LEU A 185 3.90 -7.65 -1.56
C LEU A 185 3.71 -6.19 -1.15
N CYS A 186 2.71 -5.95 -0.30
CA CYS A 186 2.54 -4.68 0.39
C CYS A 186 2.63 -4.91 1.89
N ILE A 187 3.54 -4.18 2.54
CA ILE A 187 3.59 -4.03 3.99
C ILE A 187 3.62 -2.53 4.26
N ASP A 188 2.53 -2.00 4.78
CA ASP A 188 2.35 -0.59 5.14
C ASP A 188 1.89 -0.49 6.59
N CYS A 189 2.79 -0.04 7.45
CA CYS A 189 2.57 0.08 8.89
C CYS A 189 2.66 1.55 9.34
N GLU A 190 1.88 2.45 8.72
CA GLU A 190 1.87 3.87 9.06
C GLU A 190 1.64 4.11 10.57
N GLY A 191 2.38 5.09 11.14
CA GLY A 191 2.36 5.37 12.59
C GLY A 191 3.36 4.51 13.38
N ASP A 192 3.07 4.29 14.67
CA ASP A 192 3.92 3.49 15.58
C ASP A 192 3.61 1.98 15.49
N LEU A 193 3.05 1.51 14.38
CA LEU A 193 2.58 0.12 14.22
C LEU A 193 3.71 -0.88 13.92
N ALA A 194 4.82 -0.43 13.33
CA ALA A 194 6.00 -1.26 13.14
C ALA A 194 7.00 -1.05 14.29
N HIS A 195 7.20 -2.07 15.12
CA HIS A 195 8.23 -2.08 16.15
C HIS A 195 9.52 -2.72 15.62
N LEU A 196 9.99 -2.21 14.49
CA LEU A 196 11.14 -2.72 13.75
C LEU A 196 12.23 -1.66 13.63
N ASN A 197 13.48 -2.09 13.66
CA ASN A 197 14.61 -1.25 13.29
C ASN A 197 15.20 -1.68 11.93
N ASP A 198 16.06 -0.83 11.37
CA ASP A 198 16.73 -1.08 10.10
C ASP A 198 17.51 -2.41 10.07
N GLY A 199 18.07 -2.85 11.19
CA GLY A 199 18.78 -4.12 11.30
C GLY A 199 17.84 -5.33 11.21
N ASP A 200 16.68 -5.27 11.85
CA ASP A 200 15.66 -6.32 11.79
C ASP A 200 15.19 -6.51 10.34
N MET A 201 14.87 -5.40 9.67
CA MET A 201 14.45 -5.42 8.27
C MET A 201 15.57 -5.86 7.32
N ALA A 202 16.80 -5.40 7.54
CA ALA A 202 17.95 -5.85 6.77
C ALA A 202 18.19 -7.37 6.88
N GLY A 203 17.88 -7.96 8.04
CA GLY A 203 17.90 -9.42 8.23
C GLY A 203 16.78 -10.16 7.50
N CYS A 204 15.61 -9.52 7.37
CA CYS A 204 14.40 -10.09 6.75
C CYS A 204 14.42 -10.03 5.21
N ILE A 205 14.78 -8.87 4.65
CA ILE A 205 14.75 -8.55 3.20
C ILE A 205 15.40 -9.63 2.31
N PRO A 206 16.56 -10.24 2.65
CA PRO A 206 17.17 -11.28 1.83
C PRO A 206 16.27 -12.48 1.54
N SER A 207 15.25 -12.75 2.37
CA SER A 207 14.30 -13.83 2.13
C SER A 207 13.41 -13.58 0.90
N LEU A 208 13.25 -12.32 0.46
CA LEU A 208 12.55 -11.97 -0.78
C LEU A 208 13.31 -12.40 -2.05
N ALA A 209 14.57 -12.84 -1.93
CA ALA A 209 15.40 -13.23 -3.07
C ALA A 209 14.85 -14.44 -3.87
N ALA A 210 13.90 -15.19 -3.31
CA ALA A 210 13.20 -16.29 -3.97
C ALA A 210 12.00 -15.83 -4.81
N CYS A 211 11.44 -14.65 -4.51
CA CYS A 211 10.27 -14.08 -5.16
C CYS A 211 10.63 -13.44 -6.51
N THR A 212 11.14 -14.25 -7.43
CA THR A 212 11.65 -13.78 -8.74
C THR A 212 10.56 -13.24 -9.67
N GLY A 213 9.29 -13.60 -9.42
CA GLY A 213 8.11 -13.10 -10.13
C GLY A 213 7.58 -11.76 -9.63
N MET A 214 8.24 -11.12 -8.65
CA MET A 214 7.79 -9.86 -8.06
C MET A 214 7.58 -8.77 -9.13
N ARG A 215 6.45 -8.08 -9.06
CA ARG A 215 6.02 -6.97 -9.91
C ARG A 215 5.83 -5.69 -9.10
N SER A 216 5.36 -5.80 -7.87
CA SER A 216 5.08 -4.67 -6.97
C SER A 216 5.61 -4.98 -5.58
N LEU A 217 6.57 -4.17 -5.10
CA LEU A 217 7.13 -4.29 -3.75
C LEU A 217 6.91 -2.99 -2.99
N LYS A 218 6.08 -3.04 -1.94
CA LYS A 218 5.77 -1.89 -1.08
C LYS A 218 6.15 -2.22 0.35
N LEU A 219 7.08 -1.46 0.90
CA LEU A 219 7.62 -1.61 2.26
C LEU A 219 7.63 -0.22 2.91
N SER A 220 6.46 0.23 3.36
CA SER A 220 6.24 1.57 3.90
C SER A 220 6.26 1.57 5.43
N TYR A 221 6.84 2.60 6.02
CA TYR A 221 6.85 2.78 7.49
C TYR A 221 7.49 1.61 8.28
N LEU A 222 8.54 0.99 7.73
CA LEU A 222 9.25 -0.13 8.37
C LEU A 222 10.62 0.29 8.92
N ASN A 223 10.83 1.59 9.09
CA ASN A 223 12.08 2.17 9.60
C ASN A 223 13.32 1.74 8.78
N LEU A 224 13.15 1.56 7.47
CA LEU A 224 14.25 1.19 6.57
C LEU A 224 15.28 2.32 6.50
N SER A 225 16.55 1.97 6.51
CA SER A 225 17.69 2.88 6.34
C SER A 225 18.80 2.18 5.53
N THR A 226 20.06 2.54 5.78
CA THR A 226 21.21 2.11 4.99
C THR A 226 21.38 0.59 4.92
N ASN A 227 21.18 -0.16 6.01
CA ASN A 227 21.37 -1.62 5.99
C ASN A 227 20.27 -2.30 5.17
N SER A 228 19.03 -1.86 5.35
CA SER A 228 17.90 -2.35 4.56
C SER A 228 18.08 -2.04 3.08
N CYS A 229 18.57 -0.84 2.72
CA CYS A 229 18.89 -0.52 1.33
C CYS A 229 20.02 -1.37 0.76
N ALA A 230 21.03 -1.71 1.57
CA ALA A 230 22.08 -2.62 1.15
C ALA A 230 21.53 -4.04 0.89
N ALA A 231 20.57 -4.50 1.70
CA ALA A 231 19.86 -5.75 1.48
C ALA A 231 18.98 -5.70 0.22
N LEU A 232 18.20 -4.62 0.04
CA LEU A 232 17.37 -4.37 -1.15
C LEU A 232 18.20 -4.39 -2.44
N ARG A 233 19.38 -3.74 -2.42
CA ARG A 233 20.35 -3.78 -3.51
C ARG A 233 20.75 -5.20 -3.90
N GLY A 234 20.83 -6.11 -2.94
CA GLY A 234 21.17 -7.52 -3.18
C GLY A 234 20.03 -8.35 -3.77
N VAL A 235 18.76 -7.96 -3.56
CA VAL A 235 17.59 -8.72 -4.01
C VAL A 235 17.01 -8.22 -5.33
N PHE A 236 17.04 -6.92 -5.60
CA PHE A 236 16.47 -6.34 -6.83
C PHE A 236 16.96 -6.98 -8.13
N PRO A 237 18.26 -7.33 -8.31
CA PRO A 237 18.72 -7.97 -9.55
C PRO A 237 18.03 -9.31 -9.87
N ARG A 238 17.34 -9.93 -8.90
CA ARG A 238 16.58 -11.18 -9.10
C ARG A 238 15.12 -10.95 -9.50
N MET A 239 14.63 -9.72 -9.45
CA MET A 239 13.24 -9.34 -9.71
C MET A 239 13.10 -8.71 -11.10
N ALA A 240 13.38 -9.48 -12.15
CA ALA A 240 13.42 -8.96 -13.53
C ALA A 240 12.07 -8.41 -14.03
N THR A 241 10.97 -8.80 -13.38
CA THR A 241 9.60 -8.37 -13.69
C THR A 241 9.11 -7.19 -12.86
N LEU A 242 9.96 -6.62 -11.99
CA LEU A 242 9.61 -5.54 -11.07
C LEU A 242 9.18 -4.29 -11.85
N ARG A 243 8.00 -3.75 -11.51
CA ARG A 243 7.37 -2.59 -12.15
C ARG A 243 7.25 -1.40 -11.20
N GLU A 244 7.02 -1.69 -9.93
CA GLU A 244 6.78 -0.69 -8.91
C GLU A 244 7.55 -1.01 -7.62
N VAL A 245 8.15 0.02 -7.04
CA VAL A 245 8.75 -0.01 -5.71
C VAL A 245 8.24 1.18 -4.91
N VAL A 246 7.68 0.91 -3.73
CA VAL A 246 7.22 1.94 -2.78
C VAL A 246 7.95 1.74 -1.46
N LEU A 247 8.76 2.71 -1.06
CA LEU A 247 9.51 2.72 0.21
C LEU A 247 9.16 3.99 1.02
N ARG A 248 7.89 4.39 0.98
CA ARG A 248 7.39 5.61 1.61
C ARG A 248 7.52 5.56 3.13
N GLY A 249 7.79 6.71 3.76
CA GLY A 249 7.70 6.80 5.22
C GLY A 249 8.83 6.08 5.96
N ASN A 250 9.99 5.95 5.35
CA ASN A 250 11.16 5.31 5.95
C ASN A 250 12.23 6.37 6.33
N SER A 251 13.41 5.90 6.70
CA SER A 251 14.55 6.73 7.10
C SER A 251 15.61 6.85 5.98
N LEU A 252 15.20 6.76 4.71
CA LEU A 252 16.11 6.71 3.56
C LEU A 252 16.78 8.07 3.30
N ASP A 253 18.10 8.07 3.14
CA ASP A 253 18.91 9.25 2.87
C ASP A 253 19.63 9.18 1.50
N ASP A 254 20.52 10.12 1.22
CA ASP A 254 21.26 10.19 -0.04
C ASP A 254 22.11 8.93 -0.31
N ASP A 255 22.70 8.31 0.71
CA ASP A 255 23.47 7.07 0.54
C ASP A 255 22.54 5.88 0.23
N CYS A 256 21.35 5.86 0.82
CA CYS A 256 20.30 4.91 0.44
C CYS A 256 19.92 5.04 -1.03
N THR A 257 19.76 6.26 -1.56
CA THR A 257 19.43 6.45 -3.00
C THR A 257 20.49 5.85 -3.92
N ARG A 258 21.77 5.91 -3.55
CA ARG A 258 22.87 5.28 -4.30
C ARG A 258 22.76 3.76 -4.30
N LEU A 259 22.46 3.17 -3.14
CA LEU A 259 22.29 1.72 -3.02
C LEU A 259 21.07 1.23 -3.82
N LEU A 260 19.95 1.94 -3.74
CA LEU A 260 18.74 1.63 -4.49
C LEU A 260 18.98 1.74 -6.00
N ALA A 261 19.59 2.81 -6.48
CA ALA A 261 19.90 2.99 -7.89
C ALA A 261 20.84 1.88 -8.42
N GLN A 262 21.84 1.47 -7.64
CA GLN A 262 22.70 0.33 -7.97
C GLN A 262 21.91 -0.97 -8.09
N GLY A 263 21.02 -1.26 -7.15
CA GLY A 263 20.23 -2.49 -7.13
C GLY A 263 19.21 -2.57 -8.26
N LEU A 264 18.55 -1.45 -8.55
CA LEU A 264 17.54 -1.34 -9.58
C LEU A 264 18.12 -1.30 -10.99
N SER A 265 19.43 -1.12 -11.16
CA SER A 265 20.07 -0.96 -12.47
C SER A 265 19.69 -2.03 -13.50
N ASP A 266 19.46 -3.28 -13.08
CA ASP A 266 19.06 -4.40 -13.94
C ASP A 266 17.55 -4.63 -14.03
N CYS A 267 16.74 -3.92 -13.25
CA CYS A 267 15.28 -3.98 -13.30
C CYS A 267 14.75 -3.19 -14.52
N LYS A 268 14.84 -3.75 -15.72
CA LYS A 268 14.51 -3.01 -16.97
C LYS A 268 13.01 -2.74 -17.17
N GLN A 269 12.14 -3.31 -16.34
CA GLN A 269 10.68 -3.14 -16.42
C GLN A 269 10.13 -2.17 -15.36
N ILE A 270 10.97 -1.63 -14.48
CA ILE A 270 10.51 -0.72 -13.43
C ILE A 270 10.04 0.60 -14.04
N GLN A 271 8.85 1.04 -13.66
CA GLN A 271 8.17 2.23 -14.15
C GLN A 271 8.02 3.27 -13.05
N SER A 272 7.63 2.82 -11.86
CA SER A 272 7.33 3.68 -10.72
C SER A 272 8.28 3.42 -9.56
N LEU A 273 8.82 4.51 -8.99
CA LEU A 273 9.56 4.50 -7.75
C LEU A 273 9.02 5.59 -6.82
N ASP A 274 8.50 5.16 -5.66
CA ASP A 274 8.03 6.06 -4.61
C ASP A 274 8.95 6.01 -3.38
N LEU A 275 9.61 7.14 -3.13
CA LEU A 275 10.48 7.39 -1.99
C LEU A 275 9.98 8.57 -1.15
N SER A 276 8.67 8.85 -1.19
CA SER A 276 8.06 9.96 -0.44
C SER A 276 8.21 9.77 1.07
N ARG A 277 8.19 10.87 1.84
CA ARG A 277 8.30 10.87 3.31
C ARG A 277 9.59 10.16 3.78
N ASN A 278 10.73 10.59 3.26
CA ASN A 278 12.07 10.13 3.62
C ASN A 278 12.98 11.36 3.87
N ARG A 279 14.31 11.18 3.88
CA ARG A 279 15.32 12.22 4.17
C ARG A 279 16.27 12.44 2.97
N ILE A 280 15.71 12.44 1.77
CA ILE A 280 16.47 12.58 0.52
C ILE A 280 16.70 14.05 0.22
N SER A 281 17.94 14.44 -0.01
CA SER A 281 18.30 15.82 -0.36
C SER A 281 18.55 15.98 -1.87
N ASP A 282 18.99 17.18 -2.28
CA ASP A 282 19.43 17.46 -3.65
C ASP A 282 20.53 16.48 -4.13
N ASN A 283 21.39 15.95 -3.24
CA ASN A 283 22.42 14.98 -3.66
C ASN A 283 21.79 13.63 -4.04
N GLY A 284 20.81 13.16 -3.26
CA GLY A 284 20.10 11.94 -3.58
C GLY A 284 19.25 12.09 -4.84
N LEU A 285 18.60 13.24 -5.03
CA LEU A 285 17.89 13.55 -6.27
C LEU A 285 18.82 13.48 -7.50
N ASP A 286 20.02 14.06 -7.42
CA ASP A 286 21.00 14.00 -8.51
C ASP A 286 21.40 12.56 -8.86
N VAL A 287 21.65 11.73 -7.84
CA VAL A 287 21.92 10.29 -8.02
C VAL A 287 20.75 9.58 -8.72
N LEU A 288 19.51 9.83 -8.29
CA LEU A 288 18.32 9.21 -8.87
C LEU A 288 18.13 9.63 -10.33
N VAL A 289 18.29 10.92 -10.64
CA VAL A 289 18.20 11.44 -12.02
C VAL A 289 19.25 10.78 -12.92
N GLN A 290 20.48 10.61 -12.46
CA GLN A 290 21.58 10.06 -13.26
C GLN A 290 21.54 8.54 -13.39
N SER A 291 21.16 7.83 -12.32
CA SER A 291 21.48 6.40 -12.17
C SER A 291 20.28 5.46 -12.23
N LEU A 292 19.05 5.96 -12.11
CA LEU A 292 17.87 5.10 -12.24
C LEU A 292 17.75 4.51 -13.66
N PRO A 293 17.18 3.29 -13.81
CA PRO A 293 16.87 2.71 -15.12
C PRO A 293 16.06 3.65 -16.01
N THR A 294 16.33 3.67 -17.31
CA THR A 294 15.62 4.51 -18.30
C THR A 294 14.13 4.23 -18.40
N SER A 295 13.68 3.08 -17.90
CA SER A 295 12.28 2.69 -17.83
C SER A 295 11.49 3.42 -16.73
N VAL A 296 12.15 3.97 -15.70
CA VAL A 296 11.48 4.74 -14.65
C VAL A 296 10.96 6.04 -15.24
N ASP A 297 9.64 6.15 -15.36
CA ASP A 297 8.95 7.33 -15.87
C ASP A 297 8.26 8.11 -14.76
N ALA A 298 7.92 7.46 -13.64
CA ALA A 298 7.31 8.08 -12.47
C ALA A 298 8.22 8.04 -11.24
N LEU A 299 8.57 9.21 -10.72
CA LEU A 299 9.36 9.36 -9.50
C LEU A 299 8.58 10.18 -8.46
N GLN A 300 8.28 9.56 -7.32
CA GLN A 300 7.63 10.21 -6.19
C GLN A 300 8.65 10.47 -5.08
N LEU A 301 8.81 11.74 -4.72
CA LEU A 301 9.75 12.26 -3.73
C LEU A 301 9.06 13.27 -2.81
N ALA A 302 7.74 13.18 -2.66
CA ALA A 302 6.99 14.11 -1.83
C ALA A 302 7.49 14.06 -0.37
N ARG A 303 7.56 15.21 0.31
CA ARG A 303 7.96 15.36 1.71
C ARG A 303 9.33 14.73 1.98
N ASN A 304 10.35 15.22 1.29
CA ASN A 304 11.77 14.93 1.52
C ASN A 304 12.50 16.25 1.85
N ASP A 305 13.83 16.25 1.81
CA ASP A 305 14.69 17.40 2.09
C ASP A 305 15.21 18.05 0.79
N ILE A 306 14.42 18.04 -0.28
CA ILE A 306 14.80 18.60 -1.59
C ILE A 306 14.60 20.11 -1.57
N THR A 307 15.65 20.86 -1.89
CA THR A 307 15.62 22.33 -1.90
C THR A 307 15.84 22.93 -3.28
N LEU A 308 16.39 22.13 -4.21
CA LEU A 308 16.84 22.56 -5.53
C LEU A 308 17.83 23.74 -5.47
N ALA A 309 18.69 23.76 -4.46
CA ALA A 309 19.81 24.70 -4.36
C ALA A 309 20.92 24.37 -5.38
N ARG A 310 20.94 23.12 -5.86
CA ARG A 310 21.84 22.64 -6.92
C ARG A 310 21.14 22.68 -8.28
N HIS A 311 21.91 22.97 -9.33
CA HIS A 311 21.41 22.86 -10.68
C HIS A 311 21.30 21.37 -11.09
N VAL A 312 20.08 20.87 -11.23
CA VAL A 312 19.75 19.52 -11.71
C VAL A 312 18.68 19.63 -12.79
N LEU A 313 18.87 18.93 -13.92
CA LEU A 313 17.91 18.96 -15.02
C LEU A 313 16.94 17.78 -14.91
N LEU A 314 15.65 18.10 -14.73
CA LEU A 314 14.57 17.14 -14.46
C LEU A 314 13.91 16.62 -15.75
N LEU A 315 14.73 16.23 -16.74
CA LEU A 315 14.26 16.05 -18.12
C LEU A 315 13.62 14.69 -18.39
N ARG A 316 13.99 13.67 -17.62
CA ARG A 316 13.77 12.26 -18.02
C ARG A 316 12.43 11.67 -17.58
N PHE A 317 11.82 12.22 -16.53
CA PHE A 317 10.60 11.68 -15.94
C PHE A 317 9.37 12.22 -16.66
N ARG A 318 8.34 11.38 -16.77
CA ARG A 318 7.00 11.76 -17.22
C ARG A 318 6.18 12.30 -16.06
N VAL A 319 6.35 11.70 -14.88
CA VAL A 319 5.71 12.11 -13.63
C VAL A 319 6.79 12.39 -12.60
N LEU A 320 6.80 13.61 -12.06
CA LEU A 320 7.66 13.96 -10.93
C LEU A 320 6.81 14.59 -9.82
N ASN A 321 6.93 14.04 -8.62
CA ASN A 321 6.27 14.58 -7.44
C ASN A 321 7.31 14.99 -6.40
N ILE A 322 7.41 16.29 -6.14
CA ILE A 322 8.24 16.86 -5.06
C ILE A 322 7.38 17.70 -4.12
N LEU A 323 6.08 17.40 -4.02
CA LEU A 323 5.14 18.02 -3.08
C LEU A 323 5.70 18.05 -1.66
N GLY A 324 5.52 19.15 -0.92
CA GLY A 324 5.91 19.23 0.48
C GLY A 324 7.43 19.27 0.71
N ASN A 325 8.22 19.53 -0.34
CA ASN A 325 9.63 19.86 -0.23
C ASN A 325 9.78 21.39 -0.24
N THR A 326 10.50 21.95 0.75
CA THR A 326 10.67 23.40 0.85
C THR A 326 11.75 23.87 -0.12
N LEU A 327 11.35 24.41 -1.27
CA LEU A 327 12.29 24.90 -2.27
C LEU A 327 13.00 26.17 -1.77
N CYS A 328 14.28 26.30 -2.10
CA CYS A 328 15.01 27.54 -1.92
C CYS A 328 14.50 28.62 -2.91
N PRO A 329 14.79 29.91 -2.70
CA PRO A 329 14.37 30.97 -3.61
C PRO A 329 14.83 30.76 -5.08
N GLY A 330 15.95 30.06 -5.27
CA GLY A 330 16.51 29.70 -6.58
C GLY A 330 15.94 28.40 -7.21
N GLY A 331 15.15 27.63 -6.45
CA GLY A 331 14.72 26.30 -6.85
C GLY A 331 13.70 26.31 -8.00
N THR A 332 12.86 27.35 -8.05
CA THR A 332 11.88 27.53 -9.13
C THR A 332 12.56 27.79 -10.48
N GLN A 333 13.73 28.45 -10.49
CA GLN A 333 14.53 28.62 -11.70
C GLN A 333 15.12 27.30 -12.20
N VAL A 334 15.44 26.35 -11.31
CA VAL A 334 15.91 25.01 -11.70
C VAL A 334 14.78 24.22 -12.40
N ILE A 335 13.57 24.29 -11.85
CA ILE A 335 12.39 23.68 -12.47
C ILE A 335 12.09 24.36 -13.81
N ALA A 336 12.07 25.69 -13.85
CA ALA A 336 11.83 26.47 -15.07
C ALA A 336 12.85 26.16 -16.17
N ALA A 337 14.14 26.05 -15.83
CA ALA A 337 15.18 25.66 -16.78
C ALA A 337 14.94 24.25 -17.35
N SER A 338 14.42 23.34 -16.53
CA SER A 338 14.03 21.99 -16.98
C SER A 338 12.80 22.04 -17.89
N LEU A 339 11.76 22.80 -17.54
CA LEU A 339 10.52 22.92 -18.33
C LEU A 339 10.74 23.62 -19.67
N ALA A 340 11.63 24.61 -19.74
CA ALA A 340 11.97 25.31 -20.97
C ALA A 340 12.86 24.48 -21.93
N ASN A 341 13.42 23.37 -21.45
CA ASN A 341 14.25 22.50 -22.26
C ASN A 341 13.39 21.64 -23.21
N PRO A 342 13.68 21.59 -24.52
CA PRO A 342 12.88 20.82 -25.49
C PRO A 342 12.93 19.31 -25.26
N GLU A 343 13.91 18.79 -24.52
CA GLU A 343 14.04 17.38 -24.16
C GLU A 343 13.23 17.01 -22.90
N CYS A 344 12.59 17.99 -22.24
CA CYS A 344 11.78 17.75 -21.05
C CYS A 344 10.62 16.79 -21.37
N ARG A 345 10.45 15.76 -20.54
CA ARG A 345 9.41 14.73 -20.71
C ARG A 345 8.25 14.85 -19.73
N LEU A 346 8.29 15.83 -18.83
CA LEU A 346 7.28 15.98 -17.79
C LEU A 346 5.90 16.23 -18.41
N GLU A 347 4.95 15.36 -18.08
CA GLU A 347 3.52 15.51 -18.34
C GLU A 347 2.78 15.92 -17.07
N TYR A 348 3.27 15.46 -15.91
CA TYR A 348 2.71 15.71 -14.58
C TYR A 348 3.81 16.15 -13.62
N LEU A 349 3.62 17.31 -13.00
CA LEU A 349 4.54 17.86 -12.01
C LEU A 349 3.77 18.27 -10.75
N TYR A 350 4.09 17.69 -9.61
CA TYR A 350 3.42 18.00 -8.33
C TYR A 350 4.36 18.80 -7.42
N LEU A 351 3.97 20.04 -7.14
CA LEU A 351 4.74 21.04 -6.37
C LEU A 351 3.92 21.67 -5.24
N SER A 352 2.83 21.05 -4.81
CA SER A 352 2.02 21.61 -3.72
C SER A 352 2.87 21.72 -2.45
N GLN A 353 2.60 22.70 -1.57
CA GLN A 353 3.34 22.88 -0.32
C GLN A 353 4.88 23.06 -0.50
N SER A 354 5.32 23.80 -1.53
CA SER A 354 6.74 23.90 -1.91
C SER A 354 7.39 25.29 -1.77
N ASN A 355 6.71 26.24 -1.14
CA ASN A 355 7.21 27.61 -0.90
C ASN A 355 7.55 28.38 -2.20
N ILE A 356 6.66 28.33 -3.20
CA ILE A 356 6.89 28.95 -4.53
C ILE A 356 6.57 30.45 -4.55
N GLY A 357 5.39 30.85 -4.04
CA GLY A 357 4.90 32.24 -4.09
C GLY A 357 4.70 32.81 -5.50
N ASP A 358 4.30 34.09 -5.57
CA ASP A 358 3.98 34.76 -6.85
C ASP A 358 5.17 34.84 -7.83
N GLU A 359 6.38 35.14 -7.33
CA GLU A 359 7.57 35.29 -8.16
C GLU A 359 8.03 33.96 -8.77
N GLY A 360 8.01 32.90 -7.96
CA GLY A 360 8.26 31.55 -8.42
C GLY A 360 7.23 31.10 -9.45
N THR A 361 5.95 31.40 -9.20
CA THR A 361 4.84 31.08 -10.12
C THR A 361 5.02 31.78 -11.47
N ALA A 362 5.38 33.06 -11.48
CA ALA A 362 5.68 33.79 -12.71
C ALA A 362 6.85 33.17 -13.49
N THR A 363 7.91 32.76 -12.78
CA THR A 363 9.06 32.09 -13.36
C THR A 363 8.68 30.75 -14.01
N LEU A 364 7.81 29.97 -13.35
CA LEU A 364 7.28 28.71 -13.88
C LEU A 364 6.39 28.95 -15.11
N ALA A 365 5.47 29.91 -15.05
CA ALA A 365 4.58 30.25 -16.17
C ALA A 365 5.38 30.65 -17.42
N ASP A 366 6.37 31.54 -17.29
CA ASP A 366 7.20 31.96 -18.43
C ASP A 366 7.98 30.80 -19.07
N SER A 367 8.41 29.81 -18.28
CA SER A 367 9.12 28.62 -18.79
C SER A 367 8.25 27.73 -19.68
N LEU A 368 6.93 27.83 -19.57
CA LEU A 368 5.98 26.99 -20.31
C LEU A 368 5.63 27.53 -21.70
N ARG A 369 6.10 28.73 -22.09
CA ARG A 369 5.79 29.32 -23.42
C ARG A 369 6.09 28.39 -24.59
N ASN A 370 7.18 27.62 -24.49
CA ASN A 370 7.58 26.66 -25.53
C ASN A 370 7.45 25.19 -25.07
N ASN A 371 6.94 24.95 -23.87
CA ASN A 371 6.70 23.59 -23.39
C ASN A 371 5.38 23.09 -23.98
N GLN A 372 5.42 21.96 -24.68
CA GLN A 372 4.27 21.37 -25.37
C GLN A 372 3.98 19.95 -24.85
N ARG A 373 4.32 19.69 -23.58
CA ARG A 373 4.22 18.35 -22.97
C ARG A 373 3.56 18.35 -21.61
N LEU A 374 3.83 19.36 -20.79
CA LEU A 374 3.25 19.43 -19.46
C LEU A 374 1.75 19.67 -19.57
N THR A 375 0.98 18.75 -18.96
CA THR A 375 -0.48 18.78 -18.96
C THR A 375 -1.05 19.16 -17.60
N ARG A 376 -0.36 18.79 -16.51
CA ARG A 376 -0.76 19.10 -15.15
C ARG A 376 0.43 19.59 -14.32
N MET A 377 0.24 20.67 -13.59
CA MET A 377 1.18 21.19 -12.59
C MET A 377 0.43 21.52 -11.30
N SER A 378 0.53 20.71 -10.25
CA SER A 378 -0.13 21.03 -8.97
C SER A 378 0.65 22.08 -8.18
N LEU A 379 -0.01 23.19 -7.86
CA LEU A 379 0.57 24.35 -7.19
C LEU A 379 -0.15 24.73 -5.89
N ARG A 380 -1.08 23.90 -5.40
CA ARG A 380 -1.81 24.12 -4.16
C ARG A 380 -0.92 24.45 -2.95
N GLU A 381 -1.41 25.28 -2.03
CA GLU A 381 -0.73 25.58 -0.76
C GLU A 381 0.69 26.17 -0.94
N ASN A 382 0.87 27.04 -1.95
CA ASN A 382 2.14 27.75 -2.23
C ASN A 382 2.11 29.25 -1.95
N ASN A 383 1.07 29.75 -1.27
CA ASN A 383 0.85 31.18 -1.00
C ASN A 383 0.81 32.02 -2.30
N ILE A 384 0.15 31.50 -3.34
CA ILE A 384 0.03 32.15 -4.64
C ILE A 384 -1.20 33.05 -4.62
N THR A 385 -1.02 34.34 -4.81
CA THR A 385 -2.13 35.30 -4.90
C THR A 385 -2.67 35.36 -6.33
N ALA A 386 -3.77 36.08 -6.53
CA ALA A 386 -4.29 36.37 -7.87
C ALA A 386 -3.21 36.96 -8.82
N ARG A 387 -2.23 37.71 -8.29
CA ARG A 387 -1.10 38.21 -9.10
C ARG A 387 -0.25 37.08 -9.66
N GLY A 388 0.08 36.08 -8.83
CA GLY A 388 0.86 34.91 -9.26
C GLY A 388 0.11 34.09 -10.30
N TRP A 389 -1.16 33.80 -10.07
CA TRP A 389 -1.99 33.06 -11.03
C TRP A 389 -2.15 33.77 -12.37
N ASN A 390 -2.29 35.10 -12.37
CA ASN A 390 -2.36 35.91 -13.59
C ASN A 390 -1.10 35.81 -14.47
N ALA A 391 0.01 35.29 -13.96
CA ALA A 391 1.18 35.01 -14.81
C ALA A 391 0.88 33.96 -15.89
N PHE A 392 -0.05 33.03 -15.63
CA PHE A 392 -0.48 32.03 -16.60
C PHE A 392 -1.38 32.59 -17.69
N SER A 393 -2.09 33.71 -17.47
CA SER A 393 -3.01 34.26 -18.47
C SER A 393 -2.30 34.55 -19.80
N SER A 394 -1.09 35.13 -19.75
CA SER A 394 -0.32 35.48 -20.95
C SER A 394 0.30 34.31 -21.68
N ILE A 395 0.42 33.13 -21.03
CA ILE A 395 0.97 31.93 -21.66
C ILE A 395 -0.13 31.02 -22.16
N LEU A 396 -1.31 31.03 -21.54
CA LEU A 396 -2.48 30.26 -21.99
C LEU A 396 -3.16 30.93 -23.18
N CYS A 397 -3.23 32.26 -23.21
CA CYS A 397 -3.79 33.00 -24.34
C CYS A 397 -3.18 34.40 -24.50
N ASP A 398 -2.17 34.52 -25.36
CA ASP A 398 -1.65 35.82 -25.77
C ASP A 398 -2.52 36.42 -26.89
N THR A 399 -3.34 37.42 -26.55
CA THR A 399 -4.27 38.09 -27.48
C THR A 399 -3.65 39.22 -28.29
N SER A 400 -2.33 39.45 -28.19
CA SER A 400 -1.64 40.55 -28.89
C SER A 400 -1.63 40.41 -30.41
N SER A 401 -1.72 39.18 -30.93
CA SER A 401 -1.86 38.89 -32.36
C SER A 401 -2.35 37.46 -32.59
N ILE A 402 -2.88 37.16 -33.78
CA ILE A 402 -3.30 35.80 -34.16
C ILE A 402 -2.13 34.80 -33.99
N ASN A 403 -0.91 35.19 -34.39
CA ASN A 403 0.27 34.34 -34.24
C ASN A 403 0.64 34.12 -32.77
N ALA A 404 0.48 35.13 -31.91
CA ALA A 404 0.76 34.99 -30.48
C ALA A 404 -0.25 34.05 -29.81
N THR A 405 -1.54 34.16 -30.16
CA THR A 405 -2.59 33.24 -29.68
C THR A 405 -2.32 31.82 -30.17
N TYR A 406 -2.00 31.66 -31.46
CA TYR A 406 -1.69 30.36 -32.05
C TYR A 406 -0.47 29.70 -31.37
N ASN A 407 0.56 30.48 -31.02
CA ASN A 407 1.77 29.98 -30.36
C ASN A 407 1.68 29.96 -28.82
N SER A 408 0.51 30.24 -28.23
CA SER A 408 0.31 30.11 -26.79
C SER A 408 0.40 28.63 -26.36
N ASN A 409 0.52 28.39 -25.06
CA ASN A 409 0.52 27.05 -24.49
C ASN A 409 -0.92 26.51 -24.49
N HIS A 410 -1.15 25.50 -25.32
CA HIS A 410 -2.43 24.80 -25.44
C HIS A 410 -2.36 23.37 -24.89
N THR A 411 -1.34 23.05 -24.09
CA THR A 411 -1.14 21.68 -23.54
C THR A 411 -1.41 21.60 -22.05
N LEU A 412 -1.19 22.69 -21.31
CA LEU A 412 -1.46 22.76 -19.88
C LEU A 412 -2.97 22.84 -19.64
N ARG A 413 -3.50 21.90 -18.85
CA ARG A 413 -4.94 21.73 -18.59
C ARG A 413 -5.33 21.89 -17.14
N ASP A 414 -4.38 21.74 -16.23
CA ASP A 414 -4.69 21.67 -14.81
C ASP A 414 -3.54 22.20 -13.98
N LEU A 415 -3.85 23.18 -13.13
CA LEU A 415 -2.91 23.77 -12.19
C LEU A 415 -3.12 23.31 -10.74
N ASP A 416 -4.19 22.54 -10.47
CA ASP A 416 -4.57 22.02 -9.15
C ASP A 416 -4.17 22.97 -8.01
N GLY A 417 -4.73 24.18 -8.08
CA GLY A 417 -4.48 25.27 -7.14
C GLY A 417 -5.57 25.35 -6.06
N ASP A 418 -5.39 26.27 -5.12
CA ASP A 418 -6.44 26.56 -4.15
C ASP A 418 -7.62 27.21 -4.89
N GLY A 419 -8.71 26.46 -5.09
CA GLY A 419 -9.78 26.80 -6.04
C GLY A 419 -10.43 28.18 -5.89
N ASP A 420 -10.38 28.81 -4.70
CA ASP A 420 -10.87 30.18 -4.53
C ASP A 420 -9.87 31.27 -4.98
N GLN A 421 -8.65 30.89 -5.37
CA GLN A 421 -7.56 31.81 -5.68
C GLN A 421 -7.19 31.85 -7.16
N ILE A 422 -7.54 30.82 -7.95
CA ILE A 422 -7.30 30.84 -9.39
C ILE A 422 -8.33 31.79 -10.04
N PRO A 423 -7.89 32.81 -10.78
CA PRO A 423 -8.80 33.67 -11.53
C PRO A 423 -9.64 32.86 -12.53
N GLN A 424 -10.93 33.17 -12.60
CA GLN A 424 -11.90 32.44 -13.44
C GLN A 424 -11.52 32.42 -14.93
N ASP A 425 -10.86 33.46 -15.43
CA ASP A 425 -10.35 33.50 -16.80
C ASP A 425 -9.23 32.48 -17.01
N VAL A 426 -8.33 32.29 -16.04
CA VAL A 426 -7.29 31.26 -16.08
C VAL A 426 -7.90 29.87 -16.06
N GLU A 427 -8.87 29.61 -15.17
CA GLU A 427 -9.58 28.32 -15.12
C GLU A 427 -10.28 28.01 -16.44
N MET A 428 -11.00 28.98 -17.00
CA MET A 428 -11.68 28.82 -18.29
C MET A 428 -10.68 28.51 -19.42
N MET A 429 -9.50 29.15 -19.44
CA MET A 429 -8.48 28.86 -20.45
C MET A 429 -7.87 27.45 -20.27
N LEU A 430 -7.69 27.00 -19.03
CA LEU A 430 -7.23 25.64 -18.74
C LEU A 430 -8.26 24.59 -19.18
N ASP A 431 -9.55 24.83 -18.93
CA ASP A 431 -10.66 23.95 -19.35
C ASP A 431 -10.82 23.86 -20.88
N LEU A 432 -10.36 24.88 -21.61
CA LEU A 432 -10.41 24.91 -23.07
C LEU A 432 -9.27 24.11 -23.74
N ASN A 433 -8.17 23.83 -23.03
CA ASN A 433 -7.01 23.05 -23.50
C ASN A 433 -7.21 21.53 -23.32
#